data_AF-A0A932L6Z4-F1
#
_entry.id   AF-A0A932L6Z4-F1
#
_cell.length_a   1.000
_cell.length_b   1.000
_cell.length_c   1.000
_cell.angle_alpha   90.00
_cell.angle_beta   90.00
_cell.angle_gamma   90.00
#
_symmetry.space_group_name_H-M   'P 1'
#
loop_
_entity.id
_entity.type
_entity.pdbx_description
1 polymer ?
#
loop_
_entity_poly.entity_id
_entity_poly.type
_entity_poly.pdbx_seq_one_letter_code
_entity_poly.pdbx_strand_id
1 'polypeptide(L)'
;ALPLAGEPVEPGPSTPSVTEQQLRAVFDAALARLAAAGASESALGLLRTVQLQVIDLAGNYLGMAAAAAAGHAVVYIDVNAAGHGWFVDITPTQDEEFSALGEAIATSATAHADLLSVVLEELVRILDEAGLEHDNGLIVEPLAAGIRRLPRWVLDQVFAQWR
;
A
#
# COMPACT_ATOMS: atom_id res chain seq x y z
N ALA A 1 -0.57 0.09 -11.36
CA ALA A 1 0.60 -0.42 -10.62
C ALA A 1 1.35 0.75 -10.02
N LEU A 2 1.73 0.67 -8.75
CA LEU A 2 2.50 1.67 -8.03
C LEU A 2 4.01 1.38 -8.17
N PRO A 3 4.80 2.29 -8.77
CA PRO A 3 6.25 2.16 -8.82
C PRO A 3 6.94 2.70 -7.55
N LEU A 4 8.14 2.20 -7.27
CA LEU A 4 9.12 2.82 -6.39
C LEU A 4 9.74 4.03 -7.08
N ALA A 5 10.08 5.08 -6.33
CA ALA A 5 10.86 6.19 -6.82
C ALA A 5 12.33 5.75 -7.02
N GLY A 6 12.77 5.76 -8.28
CA GLY A 6 14.12 5.34 -8.67
C GLY A 6 14.14 4.02 -9.43
N GLU A 7 15.36 3.58 -9.75
CA GLU A 7 15.60 2.33 -10.47
C GLU A 7 15.57 1.11 -9.52
N PRO A 8 15.18 -0.07 -10.02
CA PRO A 8 15.34 -1.31 -9.28
C PRO A 8 16.83 -1.59 -9.02
N VAL A 9 17.13 -2.28 -7.93
CA VAL A 9 18.50 -2.70 -7.59
C VAL A 9 18.56 -4.22 -7.44
N GLU A 10 19.74 -4.79 -7.64
CA GLU A 10 19.96 -6.21 -7.37
C GLU A 10 19.77 -6.49 -5.86
N PRO A 11 18.85 -7.39 -5.46
CA PRO A 11 18.63 -7.70 -4.06
C PRO A 11 19.87 -8.37 -3.46
N GLY A 12 20.33 -7.86 -2.33
CA GLY A 12 21.37 -8.50 -1.54
C GLY A 12 20.85 -9.75 -0.81
N PRO A 13 21.74 -10.60 -0.28
CA PRO A 13 21.35 -11.83 0.42
C PRO A 13 20.54 -11.58 1.72
N SER A 14 20.53 -10.34 2.20
CA SER A 14 19.80 -9.90 3.38
C SER A 14 18.70 -8.87 3.08
N THR A 15 18.34 -8.66 1.80
CA THR A 15 17.24 -7.76 1.43
C THR A 15 15.95 -8.30 2.06
N PRO A 16 15.26 -7.52 2.91
CA PRO A 16 14.01 -7.96 3.54
C PRO A 16 12.93 -8.25 2.49
N SER A 17 12.45 -9.49 2.43
CA SER A 17 11.30 -9.88 1.62
C SER A 17 10.01 -9.88 2.44
N VAL A 18 8.88 -9.69 1.76
CA VAL A 18 7.56 -9.79 2.39
C VAL A 18 7.03 -11.23 2.28
N THR A 19 6.42 -11.71 3.35
CA THR A 19 5.68 -12.98 3.36
C THR A 19 4.18 -12.75 3.23
N GLU A 20 3.43 -13.77 2.78
CA GLU A 20 1.96 -13.69 2.72
C GLU A 20 1.33 -13.41 4.09
N GLN A 21 1.91 -13.92 5.17
CA GLN A 21 1.43 -13.67 6.52
C GLN A 21 1.60 -12.19 6.92
N GLN A 22 2.76 -11.60 6.63
CA GLN A 22 2.99 -10.18 6.86
C GLN A 22 2.08 -9.32 6.00
N LEU A 23 1.92 -9.68 4.72
CA LEU A 23 0.99 -8.98 3.83
C LEU A 23 -0.44 -9.03 4.35
N ARG A 24 -0.92 -10.19 4.84
CA ARG A 24 -2.25 -10.30 5.43
C ARG A 24 -2.42 -9.40 6.65
N ALA A 25 -1.44 -9.38 7.57
CA ALA A 25 -1.50 -8.54 8.76
C ALA A 25 -1.54 -7.03 8.40
N VAL A 26 -0.74 -6.60 7.42
CA VAL A 26 -0.74 -5.22 6.94
C VAL A 26 -2.04 -4.88 6.22
N PHE A 27 -2.60 -5.81 5.44
CA PHE A 27 -3.90 -5.65 4.80
C PHE A 27 -5.04 -5.44 5.82
N ASP A 28 -5.05 -6.22 6.90
CA ASP A 28 -6.05 -6.05 7.96
C ASP A 28 -5.92 -4.68 8.64
N ALA A 29 -4.69 -4.20 8.86
CA ALA A 29 -4.43 -2.86 9.37
C ALA A 29 -4.86 -1.76 8.39
N ALA A 30 -4.65 -1.96 7.09
CA ALA A 30 -5.11 -1.04 6.05
C ALA A 30 -6.64 -0.93 6.03
N LEU A 31 -7.36 -2.06 6.12
CA LEU A 31 -8.82 -2.08 6.24
C LEU A 31 -9.28 -1.33 7.50
N ALA A 32 -8.62 -1.54 8.64
CA ALA A 32 -8.95 -0.84 9.87
C ALA A 32 -8.76 0.68 9.74
N ARG A 33 -7.70 1.12 9.06
CA ARG A 33 -7.44 2.55 8.77
C ARG A 33 -8.49 3.14 7.84
N LEU A 34 -8.87 2.44 6.77
CA LEU A 34 -9.93 2.88 5.85
C LEU A 34 -11.28 2.96 6.55
N ALA A 35 -11.61 2.01 7.42
CA ALA A 35 -12.82 2.04 8.23
C ALA A 35 -12.83 3.24 9.21
N ALA A 36 -11.71 3.47 9.91
CA ALA A 36 -11.55 4.63 10.80
C ALA A 36 -11.62 5.97 10.06
N ALA A 37 -11.29 5.97 8.76
CA ALA A 37 -11.39 7.12 7.87
C ALA A 37 -12.81 7.38 7.33
N GLY A 38 -13.76 6.47 7.55
CA GLY A 38 -15.13 6.62 7.06
C GLY A 38 -15.43 5.94 5.72
N ALA A 39 -14.60 4.97 5.28
CA ALA A 39 -14.95 4.13 4.13
C ALA A 39 -16.31 3.45 4.33
N SER A 40 -17.14 3.43 3.28
CA SER A 40 -18.49 2.85 3.34
C SER A 40 -18.46 1.33 3.52
N GLU A 41 -19.54 0.76 4.05
CA GLU A 41 -19.66 -0.71 4.17
C GLU A 41 -19.60 -1.43 2.82
N SER A 42 -20.04 -0.78 1.72
CA SER A 42 -19.87 -1.34 0.37
C SER A 42 -18.41 -1.38 -0.06
N ALA A 43 -17.64 -0.31 0.23
CA ALA A 43 -16.21 -0.28 -0.05
C ALA A 43 -15.46 -1.33 0.77
N LEU A 44 -15.68 -1.38 2.09
CA LEU A 44 -15.07 -2.38 2.97
C LEU A 44 -15.51 -3.81 2.59
N GLY A 45 -16.76 -3.99 2.18
CA GLY A 45 -17.30 -5.25 1.69
C GLY A 45 -16.57 -5.75 0.43
N LEU A 46 -16.35 -4.86 -0.55
CA LEU A 46 -15.56 -5.17 -1.75
C LEU A 46 -14.12 -5.55 -1.38
N LEU A 47 -13.44 -4.72 -0.59
CA LEU A 47 -12.04 -4.93 -0.25
C LEU A 47 -11.82 -6.26 0.49
N ARG A 48 -12.74 -6.69 1.35
CA ARG A 48 -12.65 -8.00 2.03
C ARG A 48 -12.67 -9.21 1.08
N THR A 49 -13.11 -9.04 -0.17
CA THR A 49 -13.09 -10.11 -1.18
C THR A 49 -11.73 -10.23 -1.88
N VAL A 50 -10.88 -9.21 -1.76
CA VAL A 50 -9.60 -9.10 -2.46
C VAL A 50 -8.68 -10.27 -2.13
N GLN A 51 -8.07 -10.82 -3.17
CA GLN A 51 -7.02 -11.81 -3.04
C GLN A 51 -5.66 -11.12 -2.96
N LEU A 52 -4.78 -11.63 -2.11
CA LEU A 52 -3.43 -11.11 -1.92
C LEU A 52 -2.44 -12.10 -2.49
N GLN A 53 -1.49 -11.63 -3.29
CA GLN A 53 -0.40 -12.45 -3.82
C GLN A 53 0.94 -11.71 -3.70
N VAL A 54 1.95 -12.43 -3.22
CA VAL A 54 3.33 -11.96 -3.26
C VAL A 54 4.01 -12.60 -4.47
N ILE A 55 4.48 -11.78 -5.41
CA ILE A 55 5.15 -12.23 -6.63
C ILE A 55 6.38 -11.36 -6.90
N ASP A 56 7.26 -11.81 -7.80
CA ASP A 56 8.35 -10.98 -8.31
C ASP A 56 7.82 -10.08 -9.44
N LEU A 57 7.61 -8.79 -9.14
CA LEU A 57 7.10 -7.82 -10.10
C LEU A 57 8.27 -7.30 -10.95
N ALA A 58 8.02 -7.10 -12.24
CA ALA A 58 9.05 -6.60 -13.14
C ALA A 58 9.39 -5.13 -12.85
N GLY A 59 10.68 -4.77 -13.01
CA GLY A 59 11.13 -3.38 -12.91
C GLY A 59 11.05 -2.83 -11.49
N ASN A 60 10.58 -1.60 -11.34
CA ASN A 60 10.47 -0.92 -10.05
C ASN A 60 9.06 -0.95 -9.45
N TYR A 61 8.17 -1.84 -9.90
CA TYR A 61 6.83 -1.92 -9.35
C TYR A 61 6.82 -2.52 -7.94
N LEU A 62 6.09 -1.87 -7.04
CA LEU A 62 5.90 -2.31 -5.65
C LEU A 62 4.57 -3.04 -5.47
N GLY A 63 3.54 -2.58 -6.18
CA GLY A 63 2.19 -3.07 -6.05
C GLY A 63 1.41 -2.97 -7.36
N MET A 64 0.46 -3.87 -7.54
CA MET A 64 -0.46 -3.84 -8.67
C MET A 64 -1.80 -4.44 -8.28
N ALA A 65 -2.84 -3.62 -8.29
CA ALA A 65 -4.22 -4.04 -8.35
C ALA A 65 -4.57 -4.50 -9.77
N ALA A 66 -5.28 -5.61 -9.86
CA ALA A 66 -5.88 -6.09 -11.09
C ALA A 66 -7.34 -6.48 -10.84
N ALA A 67 -8.25 -5.90 -11.61
CA ALA A 67 -9.63 -6.37 -11.69
C ALA A 67 -9.67 -7.80 -12.26
N ALA A 68 -10.40 -8.70 -11.61
CA ALA A 68 -10.64 -10.02 -12.16
C ALA A 68 -11.85 -9.98 -13.11
N ALA A 69 -11.65 -10.39 -14.36
CA ALA A 69 -12.71 -10.40 -15.39
C ALA A 69 -13.92 -11.30 -15.05
N ALA A 70 -13.80 -12.18 -14.04
CA ALA A 70 -14.86 -13.10 -13.60
C ALA A 70 -14.77 -13.46 -12.10
N GLY A 71 -14.20 -12.60 -11.26
CA GLY A 71 -13.93 -12.93 -9.86
C GLY A 71 -13.63 -11.72 -8.98
N HIS A 72 -12.95 -11.97 -7.85
CA HIS A 72 -12.52 -10.91 -6.95
C HIS A 72 -11.23 -10.25 -7.43
N ALA A 73 -11.07 -8.95 -7.18
CA ALA A 73 -9.83 -8.24 -7.48
C ALA A 73 -8.63 -8.90 -6.78
N VAL A 74 -7.46 -8.80 -7.41
CA VAL A 74 -6.20 -9.33 -6.87
C VAL A 74 -5.25 -8.16 -6.67
N VAL A 75 -4.63 -8.10 -5.49
CA VAL A 75 -3.50 -7.22 -5.22
C VAL A 75 -2.23 -8.05 -5.24
N TYR A 76 -1.37 -7.74 -6.19
CA TYR A 76 -0.01 -8.27 -6.29
C TYR A 76 0.94 -7.31 -5.58
N ILE A 77 1.80 -7.85 -4.73
CA ILE A 77 2.87 -7.12 -4.06
C ILE A 77 4.20 -7.72 -4.47
N ASP A 78 5.17 -6.85 -4.76
CA ASP A 78 6.52 -7.30 -5.09
C ASP A 78 7.19 -8.00 -3.91
N VAL A 79 7.96 -9.06 -4.17
CA VAL A 79 8.56 -9.89 -3.11
C VAL A 79 9.67 -9.15 -2.34
N ASN A 80 10.40 -8.24 -2.99
CA ASN A 80 11.63 -7.64 -2.44
C ASN A 80 11.70 -6.11 -2.56
N ALA A 81 10.58 -5.46 -2.88
CA ALA A 81 10.45 -4.02 -3.11
C ALA A 81 11.44 -3.48 -4.15
N ALA A 82 11.49 -4.12 -5.33
CA ALA A 82 12.42 -3.79 -6.40
C ALA A 82 13.90 -3.82 -5.95
N GLY A 83 14.22 -4.72 -5.01
CA GLY A 83 15.53 -4.92 -4.41
C GLY A 83 15.85 -4.05 -3.20
N HIS A 84 15.04 -3.04 -2.89
CA HIS A 84 15.26 -2.11 -1.76
C HIS A 84 14.78 -2.69 -0.42
N GLY A 85 14.00 -3.76 -0.45
CA GLY A 85 13.44 -4.42 0.71
C GLY A 85 12.26 -3.70 1.34
N TRP A 86 11.45 -4.47 2.06
CA TRP A 86 10.24 -3.98 2.69
C TRP A 86 10.45 -3.51 4.12
N PHE A 87 9.87 -2.35 4.45
CA PHE A 87 9.52 -2.02 5.82
C PHE A 87 8.15 -2.63 6.14
N VAL A 88 8.15 -3.59 7.06
CA VAL A 88 6.94 -4.21 7.58
C VAL A 88 6.74 -3.73 9.01
N ASP A 89 5.77 -2.85 9.19
CA ASP A 89 5.44 -2.24 10.46
C ASP A 89 4.78 -3.25 11.41
N ILE A 90 5.32 -3.38 12.62
CA ILE A 90 4.80 -4.25 13.67
C ILE A 90 3.62 -3.59 14.41
N THR A 91 3.56 -2.25 14.35
CA THR A 91 2.56 -1.38 14.95
C THR A 91 1.87 -0.52 13.88
N PRO A 92 1.26 -1.12 12.84
CA PRO A 92 0.75 -0.43 11.66
C PRO A 92 -0.48 0.43 11.93
N THR A 93 -0.80 0.79 13.17
CA THR A 93 -1.85 1.76 13.53
C THR A 93 -1.31 2.94 14.35
N GLN A 94 -0.01 2.95 14.66
CA GLN A 94 0.60 3.94 15.56
C GLN A 94 1.47 4.96 14.84
N ASP A 95 2.01 4.62 13.66
CA ASP A 95 2.87 5.51 12.85
C ASP A 95 4.11 6.05 13.59
N GLU A 96 4.57 5.35 14.64
CA GLU A 96 5.66 5.78 15.52
C GLU A 96 7.03 5.82 14.84
N GLU A 97 7.18 5.14 13.71
CA GLU A 97 8.39 5.13 12.89
C GLU A 97 8.49 6.31 11.93
N PHE A 98 7.44 7.14 11.84
CA PHE A 98 7.33 8.22 10.86
C PHE A 98 7.03 9.56 11.52
N SER A 99 7.53 10.63 10.90
CA SER A 99 7.14 12.00 11.25
C SER A 99 5.70 12.29 10.84
N ALA A 100 5.14 13.40 11.31
CA ALA A 100 3.81 13.87 10.87
C ALA A 100 3.73 14.19 9.36
N LEU A 101 4.87 14.29 8.68
CA LEU A 101 4.99 14.45 7.23
C LEU A 101 5.13 13.12 6.48
N GLY A 102 5.20 11.99 7.20
CA GLY A 102 5.36 10.66 6.62
C GLY A 102 6.80 10.27 6.32
N GLU A 103 7.79 11.02 6.82
CA GLU A 103 9.20 10.69 6.64
C GLU A 103 9.67 9.76 7.76
N ALA A 104 10.39 8.69 7.42
CA ALA A 104 10.92 7.75 8.39
C ALA A 104 11.87 8.43 9.38
N ILE A 105 11.53 8.34 10.66
CA ILE A 105 12.40 8.73 11.78
C ILE A 105 13.07 7.51 12.43
N ALA A 106 12.52 6.32 12.22
CA ALA A 106 13.17 5.07 12.59
C ALA A 106 14.12 4.59 11.48
N THR A 107 15.34 4.22 11.88
CA THR A 107 16.37 3.70 10.96
C THR A 107 15.95 2.42 10.25
N SER A 108 15.06 1.64 10.87
CA SER A 108 14.46 0.44 10.28
C SER A 108 13.54 0.73 9.10
N ALA A 109 13.09 1.97 8.89
CA ALA A 109 12.20 2.35 7.80
C ALA A 109 12.91 3.19 6.72
N THR A 110 13.96 3.94 7.05
CA THR A 110 14.57 4.97 6.18
C THR A 110 15.02 4.47 4.80
N ALA A 111 15.46 3.21 4.68
CA ALA A 111 16.02 2.67 3.44
C ALA A 111 15.08 1.69 2.71
N HIS A 112 13.84 1.55 3.16
CA HIS A 112 12.95 0.49 2.70
C HIS A 112 11.62 1.06 2.18
N ALA A 113 10.97 0.32 1.27
CA ALA A 113 9.63 0.67 0.83
C ALA A 113 8.62 0.37 1.93
N ASP A 114 7.67 1.27 2.17
CA ASP A 114 6.66 1.07 3.20
C ASP A 114 5.51 0.18 2.68
N LEU A 115 5.38 -1.03 3.22
CA LEU A 115 4.37 -2.00 2.78
C LEU A 115 2.93 -1.49 3.01
N LEU A 116 2.69 -0.79 4.11
CA LEU A 116 1.36 -0.28 4.44
C LEU A 116 0.90 0.79 3.45
N SER A 117 1.80 1.68 3.03
CA SER A 117 1.52 2.68 1.99
C SER A 117 1.13 2.03 0.67
N VAL A 118 1.89 1.03 0.23
CA VAL A 118 1.60 0.32 -1.03
C VAL A 118 0.25 -0.38 -0.94
N VAL A 119 -0.01 -1.12 0.15
CA VAL A 119 -1.30 -1.80 0.32
C VAL A 119 -2.46 -0.81 0.31
N LEU A 120 -2.36 0.31 1.03
CA LEU A 120 -3.42 1.33 1.00
C LEU A 120 -3.69 1.85 -0.42
N GLU A 121 -2.64 2.21 -1.15
CA GLU A 121 -2.75 2.69 -2.54
C GLU A 121 -3.42 1.68 -3.48
N GLU A 122 -3.05 0.40 -3.38
CA GLU A 122 -3.66 -0.64 -4.21
C GLU A 122 -5.14 -0.90 -3.85
N LEU A 123 -5.51 -0.79 -2.56
CA LEU A 123 -6.91 -0.92 -2.15
C LEU A 123 -7.77 0.26 -2.60
N VAL A 124 -7.25 1.48 -2.46
CA VAL A 124 -7.92 2.69 -2.97
C VAL A 124 -8.11 2.56 -4.49
N ARG A 125 -7.08 2.12 -5.24
CA ARG A 125 -7.22 1.87 -6.69
C ARG A 125 -8.33 0.87 -7.05
N ILE A 126 -8.54 -0.17 -6.25
CA ILE A 126 -9.66 -1.11 -6.45
C ILE A 126 -11.01 -0.41 -6.25
N LEU A 127 -11.10 0.50 -5.28
CA LEU A 127 -12.31 1.30 -5.07
C LEU A 127 -12.52 2.27 -6.23
N ASP A 128 -11.47 2.89 -6.78
CA ASP A 128 -11.53 3.78 -7.97
C ASP A 128 -12.14 3.05 -9.16
N GLU A 129 -11.55 1.89 -9.48
CA GLU A 129 -11.96 1.06 -10.61
C GLU A 129 -13.39 0.55 -10.44
N ALA A 130 -13.85 0.38 -9.20
CA ALA A 130 -15.23 0.00 -8.87
C ALA A 130 -16.21 1.18 -8.82
N GLY A 131 -15.74 2.43 -8.94
CA GLY A 131 -16.55 3.64 -8.78
C GLY A 131 -17.09 3.81 -7.35
N LEU A 132 -16.37 3.30 -6.35
CA LEU A 132 -16.72 3.37 -4.93
C LEU A 132 -15.94 4.48 -4.18
N GLU A 133 -15.15 5.27 -4.92
CA GLU A 133 -14.50 6.51 -4.48
C GLU A 133 -14.67 7.64 -5.51
N HIS A 134 -14.25 8.87 -5.15
CA HIS A 134 -14.64 10.10 -5.86
C HIS A 134 -13.69 10.53 -7.00
N ASP A 135 -14.31 11.29 -7.91
CA ASP A 135 -14.00 11.76 -9.27
C ASP A 135 -12.63 12.42 -9.60
N ASN A 136 -11.65 12.43 -8.70
CA ASN A 136 -10.39 13.14 -8.94
C ASN A 136 -9.26 12.28 -9.51
N GLY A 137 -9.45 10.96 -9.57
CA GLY A 137 -8.46 9.99 -10.03
C GLY A 137 -7.23 9.93 -9.11
N LEU A 138 -6.79 8.72 -8.76
CA LEU A 138 -5.49 8.59 -8.09
C LEU A 138 -4.36 9.07 -9.01
N ILE A 139 -3.65 10.12 -8.59
CA ILE A 139 -2.33 10.39 -9.15
C ILE A 139 -1.39 9.34 -8.59
N VAL A 140 -1.01 8.38 -9.43
CA VAL A 140 -0.02 7.36 -9.09
C VAL A 140 1.37 7.98 -9.12
N GLU A 141 1.75 8.65 -8.04
CA GLU A 141 3.13 9.09 -7.85
C GLU A 141 4.00 7.91 -7.39
N PRO A 142 5.27 7.79 -7.83
CA PRO A 142 6.18 6.79 -7.30
C PRO A 142 6.38 6.95 -5.78
N LEU A 143 6.39 5.83 -5.05
CA LEU A 143 6.66 5.83 -3.61
C LEU A 143 8.16 5.84 -3.37
N ALA A 144 8.68 6.80 -2.61
CA ALA A 144 10.09 6.79 -2.22
C ALA A 144 10.34 5.87 -1.00
N ALA A 145 11.55 5.31 -0.92
CA ALA A 145 11.98 4.59 0.28
C ALA A 145 11.96 5.51 1.51
N GLY A 146 11.62 4.97 2.68
CA GLY A 146 11.50 5.73 3.91
C GLY A 146 10.31 6.68 3.96
N ILE A 147 9.39 6.63 2.99
CA ILE A 147 8.17 7.43 3.01
C ILE A 147 6.97 6.55 3.32
N ARG A 148 6.22 6.94 4.34
CA ARG A 148 4.86 6.49 4.57
C ARG A 148 3.87 7.51 4.05
N ARG A 149 3.03 7.08 3.10
CA ARG A 149 1.83 7.81 2.70
C ARG A 149 0.79 7.65 3.79
N LEU A 150 0.84 8.59 4.74
CA LEU A 150 -0.10 8.59 5.84
C LEU A 150 -1.53 8.75 5.31
N PRO A 151 -2.51 8.14 5.99
CA PRO A 151 -3.91 8.32 5.66
C PRO A 151 -4.31 9.80 5.64
N ARG A 152 -3.68 10.72 6.38
CA ARG A 152 -4.02 12.15 6.24
C ARG A 152 -3.83 12.70 4.82
N TRP A 153 -2.91 12.17 4.02
CA TRP A 153 -2.66 12.65 2.65
C TRP A 153 -3.37 11.82 1.58
N VAL A 154 -3.50 10.50 1.81
CA VAL A 154 -4.30 9.59 0.96
C VAL A 154 -5.80 9.81 1.19
N LEU A 155 -6.22 10.02 2.43
CA LEU A 155 -7.61 10.30 2.80
C LEU A 155 -8.01 11.77 2.65
N ASP A 156 -7.09 12.75 2.67
CA ASP A 156 -7.49 14.11 2.25
C ASP A 156 -7.71 14.18 0.73
N GLN A 157 -7.10 13.29 -0.05
CA GLN A 157 -7.37 13.16 -1.49
C GLN A 157 -8.59 12.27 -1.80
N VAL A 158 -8.85 11.23 -0.99
CA VAL A 158 -9.94 10.25 -1.23
C VAL A 158 -11.21 10.54 -0.40
N PHE A 159 -11.09 11.19 0.77
CA PHE A 159 -12.16 11.34 1.77
C PHE A 159 -12.37 12.77 2.34
N ALA A 160 -11.66 13.82 1.88
CA ALA A 160 -11.85 15.19 2.39
C ALA A 160 -13.26 15.79 2.19
N GLN A 161 -14.16 15.12 1.47
CA GLN A 161 -15.52 15.59 1.21
C GLN A 161 -16.64 14.82 1.94
N TRP A 162 -16.34 13.90 2.86
CA TRP A 162 -17.37 13.23 3.69
C TRP A 162 -17.83 14.07 4.89
N ARG A 163 -18.02 15.38 4.69
CA ARG A 163 -18.68 16.28 5.67
C ARG A 163 -19.96 16.86 5.09
#